data_AF-A0A1C5QLA2-F1
#
_entry.id   AF-A0A1C5QLA2-F1
#
_cell.length_a   1.000
_cell.length_b   1.000
_cell.length_c   1.000
_cell.angle_alpha   90.00
_cell.angle_beta   90.00
_cell.angle_gamma   90.00
#
_symmetry.space_group_name_H-M   'P 1'
#
loop_
_entity.id
_entity.type
_entity.pdbx_description
1 polymer ?
#
loop_
_entity_poly.entity_id
_entity_poly.type
_entity_poly.pdbx_seq_one_letter_code
_entity_poly.pdbx_strand_id
1 'polypeptide(L)' 'MSNSQKVCGCFNVTVQDLIDAKEKGCKSVKEIMNETHAGKACGRCRQKAEITIIKVLQNRLYIK' A
#
# COMPACT_ATOMS: atom_id res chain seq x y z
N MET A 1 8.01 2.96 -9.56
CA MET A 1 8.10 1.84 -8.58
C MET A 1 7.74 0.54 -9.31
N SER A 2 8.26 -0.61 -8.88
CA SER A 2 7.83 -1.92 -9.40
C SER A 2 6.65 -2.44 -8.58
N ASN A 3 5.70 -3.15 -9.21
CA ASN A 3 4.53 -3.74 -8.53
C ASN A 3 4.94 -4.82 -7.51
N SER A 4 6.03 -5.54 -7.78
CA SER A 4 6.57 -6.55 -6.88
C SER A 4 7.35 -5.98 -5.69
N GLN A 5 7.49 -4.64 -5.61
CA GLN A 5 8.22 -4.01 -4.53
C GLN A 5 7.49 -4.24 -3.20
N LYS A 6 8.19 -4.82 -2.22
CA LYS A 6 7.64 -5.06 -0.89
C LYS A 6 7.44 -3.75 -0.12
N VAL A 7 6.23 -3.56 0.39
CA VAL A 7 5.80 -2.41 1.21
C VAL A 7 5.82 -2.77 2.69
N CYS A 8 5.31 -3.95 3.06
CA CYS A 8 5.31 -4.46 4.43
C CYS A 8 6.04 -5.79 4.53
N GLY A 9 7.07 -5.87 5.38
CA GLY A 9 7.80 -7.12 5.61
C GLY A 9 7.01 -8.14 6.43
N CYS A 10 6.27 -7.70 7.46
CA CYS A 10 5.59 -8.58 8.41
C CYS A 10 4.43 -9.37 7.78
N PHE A 11 3.64 -8.71 6.92
CA PHE A 11 2.50 -9.32 6.23
C PHE A 11 2.81 -9.60 4.75
N ASN A 12 4.08 -9.47 4.35
CA ASN A 12 4.55 -9.68 2.98
C ASN A 12 3.80 -8.86 1.90
N VAL A 13 3.24 -7.70 2.26
CA VAL A 13 2.47 -6.83 1.36
C VAL A 13 3.38 -6.16 0.34
N THR A 14 2.97 -6.17 -0.92
CA THR A 14 3.63 -5.57 -2.09
C THR A 14 2.86 -4.35 -2.60
N VAL A 15 3.40 -3.65 -3.59
CA VAL A 15 2.68 -2.56 -4.28
C VAL A 15 1.48 -3.10 -5.04
N GLN A 16 1.57 -4.30 -5.62
CA GLN A 16 0.45 -4.96 -6.29
C GLN A 16 -0.74 -5.16 -5.35
N ASP A 17 -0.50 -5.65 -4.12
CA ASP A 17 -1.57 -5.84 -3.13
C ASP A 17 -2.32 -4.54 -2.79
N LEU A 18 -1.63 -3.39 -2.83
CA LEU A 18 -2.26 -2.08 -2.61
C LEU A 18 -3.11 -1.65 -3.82
N ILE A 19 -2.67 -1.98 -5.03
CA ILE A 19 -3.42 -1.74 -6.27
C ILE A 19 -4.68 -2.61 -6.26
N ASP A 20 -4.55 -3.89 -5.94
CA ASP A 20 -5.67 -4.83 -5.87
C ASP A 20 -6.70 -4.39 -4.82
N ALA A 21 -6.25 -3.89 -3.66
CA ALA A 21 -7.14 -3.32 -2.65
C ALA A 21 -7.93 -2.11 -3.16
N LYS A 22 -7.28 -1.23 -3.95
CA LYS A 22 -7.97 -0.12 -4.61
C LYS A 22 -9.00 -0.62 -5.63
N GLU A 23 -8.66 -1.64 -6.43
CA GLU A 23 -9.56 -2.23 -7.44
C GLU A 23 -10.76 -2.93 -6.81
N LYS A 24 -10.60 -3.50 -5.61
CA LYS A 24 -11.70 -4.01 -4.77
C LYS A 24 -12.64 -2.92 -4.23
N GLY A 25 -12.31 -1.65 -4.43
CA GLY A 25 -13.15 -0.52 -4.06
C GLY A 25 -12.69 0.26 -2.84
N CYS A 26 -11.52 -0.02 -2.26
CA CYS A 26 -10.96 0.82 -1.20
C CYS A 26 -10.58 2.21 -1.73
N LYS A 27 -11.09 3.27 -1.11
CA LYS A 27 -10.92 4.67 -1.55
C LYS A 27 -10.07 5.51 -0.61
N SER A 28 -9.72 4.99 0.56
CA SER A 28 -8.93 5.71 1.55
C SER A 28 -7.68 4.93 1.99
N VAL A 29 -6.70 5.67 2.52
CA VAL A 29 -5.48 5.06 3.08
C VAL A 29 -5.82 4.05 4.17
N LYS A 30 -6.76 4.41 5.04
CA LYS A 30 -7.20 3.57 6.16
C LYS A 30 -7.87 2.29 5.68
N GLU A 31 -8.71 2.35 4.65
CA GLU A 31 -9.33 1.17 4.05
C GLU A 31 -8.29 0.22 3.46
N ILE A 32 -7.35 0.72 2.66
CA ILE A 32 -6.31 -0.12 2.06
C ILE A 32 -5.40 -0.72 3.13
N MET A 33 -5.03 0.02 4.18
CA MET A 33 -4.26 -0.53 5.31
C MET A 33 -5.06 -1.56 6.12
N ASN A 34 -6.39 -1.44 6.15
CA ASN A 34 -7.25 -2.41 6.79
C ASN A 34 -7.34 -3.71 5.98
N GLU A 35 -7.52 -3.60 4.67
CA GLU A 35 -7.60 -4.73 3.74
C GLU A 35 -6.27 -5.48 3.63
N THR A 36 -5.14 -4.77 3.56
CA THR A 36 -3.81 -5.38 3.33
C THR A 36 -3.02 -5.64 4.60
N HIS A 37 -3.49 -5.15 5.75
CA HIS A 37 -2.77 -5.15 7.04
C HIS A 37 -1.40 -4.43 7.04
N ALA A 38 -1.06 -3.69 5.98
CA ALA A 38 0.20 -2.99 5.87
C ALA A 38 0.40 -2.00 7.05
N GLY A 39 1.52 -2.15 7.78
CA GLY A 39 1.86 -1.25 8.88
C GLY A 39 1.18 -1.55 10.22
N LYS A 40 0.38 -2.62 10.34
CA LYS A 40 -0.33 -2.98 11.59
C LYS A 40 0.45 -3.87 12.57
N ALA A 41 1.56 -4.49 12.15
CA ALA A 41 2.37 -5.38 13.01
C ALA A 41 3.44 -4.60 13.78
N CYS A 42 4.62 -4.38 13.17
CA CYS A 42 5.75 -3.73 13.84
C CYS A 42 5.81 -2.20 13.66
N GLY A 43 4.93 -1.62 12.84
CA GLY A 43 4.85 -0.17 12.57
C GLY A 43 5.98 0.43 11.73
N ARG A 44 7.11 -0.26 11.52
CA ARG A 44 8.29 0.31 10.81
C ARG A 44 8.02 0.78 9.39
N CYS A 45 7.12 0.11 8.67
CA CYS A 45 6.76 0.46 7.30
C CYS A 45 5.56 1.41 7.21
N ARG A 46 4.98 1.86 8.34
CA ARG A 46 3.69 2.57 8.37
C ARG A 46 3.71 3.83 7.50
N GLN A 47 4.69 4.70 7.71
CA GLN A 47 4.80 5.96 6.97
C GLN A 47 5.05 5.72 5.46
N LYS A 48 5.92 4.76 5.12
CA LYS A 48 6.17 4.36 3.72
C LYS A 48 4.92 3.78 3.07
N ALA A 49 4.16 2.95 3.80
CA ALA A 49 2.92 2.35 3.33
C ALA A 49 1.88 3.44 3.04
N GLU A 50 1.66 4.37 3.97
CA GLU A 50 0.71 5.49 3.80
C GLU A 50 1.06 6.32 2.54
N ILE A 51 2.32 6.72 2.37
CA ILE A 51 2.77 7.46 1.17
C ILE A 51 2.57 6.65 -0.10
N THR A 52 2.90 5.35 -0.07
CA THR A 52 2.73 4.47 -1.24
C THR A 52 1.25 4.34 -1.61
N ILE A 53 0.38 4.18 -0.62
CA ILE A 53 -1.07 4.10 -0.82
C ILE A 53 -1.62 5.40 -1.39
N ILE A 54 -1.16 6.57 -0.92
CA ILE A 54 -1.55 7.86 -1.49
C ILE A 54 -1.18 7.92 -2.98
N LYS A 55 0.03 7.46 -3.36
CA LYS A 55 0.45 7.38 -4.76
C LYS A 55 -0.41 6.42 -5.59
N VAL A 56 -0.81 5.27 -5.02
CA VAL A 56 -1.73 4.30 -5.65
C VAL A 56 -3.10 4.96 -5.91
N LEU A 57 -3.67 5.62 -4.91
CA LEU A 57 -4.96 6.31 -5.01
C LEU A 57 -4.93 7.44 -6.03
N GLN A 58 -3.84 8.22 -6.07
CA GLN A 58 -3.67 9.34 -7.00
C GLN A 58 -3.21 8.92 -8.41
N ASN A 59 -3.01 7.63 -8.68
CA ASN A 59 -2.41 7.13 -9.93
C ASN A 59 -1.02 7.71 -10.23
N ARG A 60 -0.23 8.03 -9.19
CA ARG A 60 1.10 8.68 -9.28
C ARG A 60 2.27 7.73 -8.99
N LEU A 61 2.07 6.41 -9.08
CA LEU A 61 3.08 5.40 -8.73
C LEU A 61 4.35 5.40 -9.61
N TYR A 62 4.24 5.89 -10.85
CA TYR A 62 5.30 5.85 -11.86
C TYR A 62 5.85 7.23 -12.23
N ILE A 63 5.35 8.29 -11.60
CA ILE A 63 5.85 9.63 -11.82
C ILE A 63 7.17 9.73 -11.05
N LYS A 64 8.26 9.96 -11.81
CA LYS A 64 9.64 10.02 -11.34
C LYS A 64 9.87 11.23 -10.44
#